data_AF-A0AAV7SZ17-F1
#
_entry.id   AF-A0AAV7SZ17-F1
#
_cell.length_a   1.000
_cell.length_b   1.000
_cell.length_c   1.000
_cell.angle_alpha   90.00
_cell.angle_beta   90.00
_cell.angle_gamma   90.00
#
_symmetry.space_group_name_H-M   'P 1'
#
loop_
_entity.id
_entity.type
_entity.pdbx_description
1 polymer ?
#
loop_
_entity_poly.entity_id
_entity_poly.type
_entity_poly.pdbx_seq_one_letter_code
_entity_poly.pdbx_strand_id
1 'polypeptide(L)'
;MEQEGVMPHTLTEEMIVLLYKHKGERCDLKNWRPISLLNVDYKILAKTMVNRLKGAMGGIVHQDQTCGVPGRRVADSLALIRDTIQYITDRNIRAALVCLDQEKAFDRVSHEFMERVLQGIGLGERFCNYVRIMYTDILSSVMVNGWKTDPFPIRSGVRQGCLLSPSLFVLVIELLAEYIRKNPNIRGIPTPGDAKKEVKCILYMDDVTLFCTGGKSVQSLVEACNDFGKVSGAKINVDKSQAKLFGP
;
A
#
# COMPACT_ATOMS: atom_id res chain seq x y z
N MET A 1 1.53 -3.41 -29.05
CA MET A 1 0.86 -3.45 -27.74
C MET A 1 -0.61 -3.04 -27.82
N GLU A 2 -0.97 -1.89 -28.41
CA GLU A 2 -2.40 -1.48 -28.51
C GLU A 2 -3.25 -2.33 -29.49
N GLN A 3 -2.64 -3.00 -30.48
CA GLN A 3 -3.39 -3.76 -31.51
C GLN A 3 -3.72 -5.22 -31.13
N GLU A 4 -2.96 -5.86 -30.24
CA GLU A 4 -3.20 -7.25 -29.82
C GLU A 4 -3.54 -7.39 -28.33
N GLY A 5 -3.29 -6.36 -27.52
CA GLY A 5 -3.54 -6.42 -26.08
C GLY A 5 -2.63 -7.37 -25.30
N VAL A 6 -1.55 -7.87 -25.91
CA VAL A 6 -0.61 -8.82 -25.30
C VAL A 6 0.78 -8.19 -25.15
N MET A 7 1.43 -8.49 -24.03
CA MET A 7 2.80 -8.10 -23.76
C MET A 7 3.77 -9.16 -24.33
N PRO A 8 4.85 -8.79 -25.03
CA PRO A 8 5.86 -9.75 -25.47
C PRO A 8 6.40 -10.57 -24.30
N HIS A 9 6.66 -11.86 -24.52
CA HIS A 9 7.14 -12.78 -23.47
C HIS A 9 8.38 -12.25 -22.73
N THR A 10 9.28 -11.56 -23.43
CA THR A 10 10.49 -10.96 -22.85
C THR A 10 10.23 -9.86 -21.81
N LEU A 11 9.01 -9.31 -21.77
CA LEU A 11 8.57 -8.28 -20.82
C LEU A 11 7.67 -8.86 -19.70
N THR A 12 7.14 -10.07 -19.88
CA THR A 12 6.36 -10.78 -18.84
C THR A 12 7.25 -11.62 -17.92
N GLU A 13 8.48 -11.92 -18.33
CA GLU A 13 9.47 -12.59 -17.49
C GLU A 13 10.19 -11.65 -16.52
N GLU A 14 10.44 -12.14 -15.30
CA GLU A 14 11.29 -11.49 -14.30
C GLU A 14 12.21 -12.49 -13.59
N MET A 15 13.30 -11.99 -13.02
CA MET A 15 14.22 -12.79 -12.20
C MET A 15 14.28 -12.25 -10.78
N ILE A 16 13.92 -13.07 -9.80
CA ILE A 16 14.03 -12.71 -8.38
C ILE A 16 15.45 -13.01 -7.90
N VAL A 17 16.13 -11.98 -7.41
CA VAL A 17 17.37 -12.11 -6.63
C VAL A 17 17.09 -11.86 -5.16
N LEU A 18 17.81 -12.55 -4.28
CA LEU A 18 17.67 -12.39 -2.83
C LEU A 18 18.80 -11.52 -2.28
N LEU A 19 18.44 -10.41 -1.63
CA LEU A 19 19.36 -9.54 -0.91
C LEU A 19 19.29 -9.82 0.59
N TYR A 20 20.43 -10.12 1.20
CA TYR A 20 20.48 -10.34 2.65
C TYR A 20 20.26 -9.03 3.39
N LYS A 21 19.35 -9.02 4.38
CA LYS A 21 19.01 -7.82 5.16
C LYS A 21 20.09 -7.43 6.19
N HIS A 22 21.21 -8.16 6.26
CA HIS A 22 22.25 -7.99 7.27
C HIS A 22 21.75 -8.10 8.72
N LYS A 23 20.70 -8.90 8.95
CA LYS A 23 20.08 -9.10 10.26
C LYS A 23 19.63 -10.55 10.40
N GLY A 24 19.84 -11.14 11.58
CA GLY A 24 19.42 -12.51 11.91
C GLY A 24 20.32 -13.60 11.31
N GLU A 25 19.82 -14.82 11.25
CA GLU A 25 20.53 -15.95 10.64
C GLU A 25 20.31 -16.00 9.12
N ARG A 26 21.35 -16.36 8.37
CA ARG A 26 21.29 -16.48 6.90
C ARG A 26 20.41 -17.64 6.43
N CYS A 27 20.19 -18.66 7.26
CA CYS A 27 19.36 -19.80 6.94
C CYS A 27 17.85 -19.48 7.01
N ASP A 28 17.47 -18.37 7.65
CA ASP A 28 16.07 -17.93 7.69
C ASP A 28 15.74 -17.03 6.49
N LEU A 29 14.87 -17.52 5.60
CA LEU A 29 14.38 -16.81 4.42
C LEU A 29 13.72 -15.45 4.76
N LYS A 30 13.18 -15.26 5.97
CA LYS A 30 12.60 -13.97 6.39
C LYS A 30 13.63 -12.85 6.44
N ASN A 31 14.91 -13.20 6.60
CA ASN A 31 16.04 -12.26 6.63
C ASN A 31 16.57 -11.89 5.24
N TRP A 32 15.91 -12.37 4.18
CA TRP A 32 16.22 -12.01 2.80
C TRP A 32 15.11 -11.13 2.22
N ARG A 33 15.50 -10.24 1.30
CA ARG A 33 14.59 -9.38 0.55
C ARG A 33 14.61 -9.79 -0.92
N PRO A 34 13.49 -10.25 -1.50
CA PRO A 34 13.42 -10.50 -2.92
C PRO A 34 13.44 -9.18 -3.69
N ILE A 35 14.10 -9.15 -4.84
CA ILE A 35 14.07 -8.04 -5.80
C ILE A 35 13.87 -8.64 -7.19
N SER A 36 12.83 -8.19 -7.88
CA SER A 36 12.55 -8.58 -9.26
C SER A 36 13.41 -7.75 -10.21
N LEU A 37 14.34 -8.41 -10.88
CA LEU A 37 15.08 -7.87 -12.01
C LEU A 37 14.19 -7.91 -13.25
N LEU A 38 13.78 -6.71 -13.67
CA LEU A 38 12.87 -6.51 -14.79
C LEU A 38 13.62 -6.05 -16.03
N ASN A 39 13.10 -6.42 -17.20
CA ASN A 39 13.55 -5.95 -18.50
C ASN A 39 13.60 -4.40 -18.57
N VAL A 40 14.61 -3.85 -19.26
CA VAL A 40 14.79 -2.39 -19.41
C VAL A 40 13.62 -1.75 -20.16
N ASP A 41 13.11 -2.37 -21.21
CA ASP A 41 11.98 -1.87 -21.99
C ASP A 41 10.71 -1.81 -21.13
N TYR A 42 10.50 -2.84 -20.30
CA TYR A 42 9.44 -2.84 -19.30
C TYR A 42 9.62 -1.66 -18.32
N LYS A 43 10.84 -1.40 -17.86
CA LYS A 43 11.13 -0.26 -16.95
C LYS A 43 10.85 1.08 -17.62
N ILE A 44 11.13 1.23 -18.91
CA ILE A 44 10.81 2.45 -19.69
C ILE A 44 9.29 2.63 -19.77
N LEU A 45 8.55 1.56 -20.08
CA LEU A 45 7.08 1.57 -20.08
C LEU A 45 6.53 1.94 -18.69
N ALA A 46 6.99 1.26 -17.64
CA ALA A 46 6.60 1.53 -16.26
C ALA A 46 6.90 2.98 -15.86
N LYS A 47 8.06 3.53 -16.24
CA LYS A 47 8.41 4.93 -15.98
C LYS A 47 7.47 5.89 -16.69
N THR A 48 7.11 5.60 -17.95
CA THR A 48 6.16 6.40 -18.73
C THR A 48 4.78 6.41 -18.05
N MET A 49 4.31 5.26 -17.60
CA MET A 49 3.05 5.12 -16.87
C MET A 49 3.06 5.91 -15.55
N VAL A 50 4.14 5.82 -14.78
CA VAL A 50 4.32 6.59 -13.54
C VAL A 50 4.28 8.09 -13.81
N ASN A 51 4.98 8.57 -14.83
CA ASN A 51 5.03 9.99 -15.15
C ASN A 51 3.64 10.53 -15.53
N ARG A 52 2.81 9.73 -16.22
CA ARG A 52 1.41 10.07 -16.49
C ARG A 52 0.58 10.09 -15.21
N LEU A 53 0.71 9.07 -14.36
CA LEU A 53 -0.06 8.96 -13.12
C LEU A 53 0.26 10.07 -12.11
N LYS A 54 1.52 10.52 -12.04
CA LYS A 54 1.97 11.57 -11.10
C LYS A 54 1.12 12.84 -11.14
N GLY A 55 0.65 13.26 -12.32
CA GLY A 55 -0.19 14.45 -12.47
C GLY A 55 -1.57 14.29 -11.83
N ALA A 56 -2.08 13.06 -11.74
CA ALA A 56 -3.39 12.76 -11.16
C ALA A 56 -3.33 12.40 -9.66
N MET A 57 -2.18 11.91 -9.17
CA MET A 57 -2.02 11.42 -7.78
C MET A 57 -2.53 12.41 -6.72
N GLY A 58 -2.22 13.69 -6.87
CA GLY A 58 -2.60 14.71 -5.88
C GLY A 58 -4.11 14.97 -5.77
N GLY A 59 -4.87 14.69 -6.83
CA GLY A 59 -6.34 14.81 -6.83
C GLY A 59 -7.07 13.52 -6.45
N ILE A 60 -6.40 12.38 -6.53
CA ILE A 60 -6.97 11.07 -6.21
C ILE A 60 -6.74 10.72 -4.73
N VAL A 61 -5.51 10.92 -4.25
CA VAL A 61 -5.07 10.47 -2.93
C VAL A 61 -5.28 11.57 -1.91
N HIS A 62 -5.97 11.26 -0.82
CA HIS A 62 -6.22 12.20 0.27
C HIS A 62 -4.92 12.66 0.97
N GLN A 63 -4.94 13.82 1.64
CA GLN A 63 -3.75 14.49 2.18
C GLN A 63 -3.04 13.73 3.32
N ASP A 64 -3.74 12.80 3.96
CA ASP A 64 -3.22 11.96 5.04
C ASP A 64 -2.29 10.83 4.57
N GLN A 65 -2.29 10.53 3.27
CA GLN A 65 -1.30 9.67 2.62
C GLN A 65 -0.20 10.54 1.99
N THR A 66 0.99 10.54 2.59
CA THR A 66 2.09 11.39 2.12
C THR A 66 3.07 10.67 1.19
N CYS A 67 3.06 9.33 1.16
CA CYS A 67 3.97 8.57 0.32
C CYS A 67 3.52 8.55 -1.15
N GLY A 68 4.48 8.67 -2.06
CA GLY A 68 4.23 8.50 -3.50
C GLY A 68 3.48 9.65 -4.17
N VAL A 69 3.18 10.74 -3.46
CA VAL A 69 2.50 11.91 -4.00
C VAL A 69 3.47 13.09 -4.12
N PRO A 70 3.64 13.70 -5.31
CA PRO A 70 4.52 14.84 -5.49
C PRO A 70 4.19 16.00 -4.52
N GLY A 71 5.22 16.57 -3.89
CA GLY A 71 5.10 17.72 -3.00
C GLY A 71 4.77 17.38 -1.55
N ARG A 72 4.46 16.13 -1.21
CA ARG A 72 4.23 15.69 0.17
C ARG A 72 5.50 15.11 0.79
N ARG A 73 5.71 15.33 2.10
CA ARG A 73 6.90 14.84 2.82
C ARG A 73 6.49 13.93 3.96
N VAL A 74 7.32 12.92 4.24
CA VAL A 74 7.16 12.05 5.42
C VAL A 74 7.15 12.85 6.72
N ALA A 75 7.89 13.96 6.77
CA ALA A 75 7.95 14.86 7.91
C ALA A 75 6.57 15.45 8.25
N ASP A 76 5.69 15.65 7.25
CA ASP A 76 4.35 16.20 7.46
C ASP A 76 3.47 15.18 8.21
N SER A 77 3.53 13.90 7.82
CA SER A 77 2.85 12.81 8.55
C SER A 77 3.37 12.68 9.99
N LEU A 78 4.68 12.75 10.18
CA LEU A 78 5.28 12.66 11.52
C LEU A 78 4.88 13.84 12.41
N ALA A 79 4.88 15.05 11.87
CA ALA A 79 4.42 16.24 12.58
C ALA A 79 2.94 16.10 12.97
N LEU A 80 2.08 15.66 12.05
CA LEU A 80 0.66 15.45 12.34
C LEU A 80 0.43 14.39 13.41
N ILE A 81 1.16 13.26 13.38
CA ILE A 81 1.10 12.23 14.42
C ILE A 81 1.49 12.81 15.78
N ARG A 82 2.64 13.51 15.84
CA ARG A 82 3.15 14.11 17.08
C ARG A 82 2.15 15.10 17.66
N ASP A 83 1.67 16.03 16.84
CA ASP A 83 0.76 17.10 17.27
C ASP A 83 -0.60 16.53 17.69
N THR A 84 -1.07 15.47 17.02
CA THR A 84 -2.29 14.74 17.42
C THR A 84 -2.13 14.07 18.78
N ILE A 85 -0.99 13.39 19.03
CA ILE A 85 -0.69 12.77 20.34
C ILE A 85 -0.62 13.83 21.44
N GLN A 86 0.04 14.96 21.18
CA GLN A 86 0.12 16.07 22.12
C GLN A 86 -1.28 16.60 22.46
N TYR A 87 -2.10 16.84 21.43
CA TYR A 87 -3.47 17.32 21.60
C TYR A 87 -4.36 16.36 22.41
N ILE A 88 -4.28 15.06 22.14
CA ILE A 88 -4.97 14.02 22.93
C ILE A 88 -4.56 14.11 24.40
N THR A 89 -3.27 14.27 24.67
CA THR A 89 -2.71 14.32 26.02
C THR A 89 -3.15 15.58 26.76
N ASP A 90 -3.01 16.75 26.13
CA ASP A 90 -3.36 18.05 26.72
C ASP A 90 -4.86 18.17 27.04
N ARG A 91 -5.70 17.54 26.22
CA ARG A 91 -7.16 17.55 26.38
C ARG A 91 -7.70 16.34 27.14
N ASN A 92 -6.83 15.44 27.58
CA ASN A 92 -7.18 14.19 28.26
C ASN A 92 -8.27 13.38 27.51
N ILE A 93 -8.14 13.29 26.18
CA ILE A 93 -9.12 12.61 25.33
C ILE A 93 -8.90 11.10 25.43
N ARG A 94 -9.98 10.35 25.68
CA ARG A 94 -9.94 8.88 25.62
C ARG A 94 -9.84 8.40 24.17
N ALA A 95 -8.67 7.93 23.79
CA ALA A 95 -8.36 7.60 22.40
C ALA A 95 -7.46 6.35 22.30
N ALA A 96 -7.41 5.77 21.11
CA ALA A 96 -6.48 4.73 20.74
C ALA A 96 -5.73 5.15 19.47
N LEU A 97 -4.41 4.97 19.50
CA LEU A 97 -3.54 5.01 18.33
C LEU A 97 -3.20 3.56 17.97
N VAL A 98 -3.45 3.17 16.73
CA VAL A 98 -3.19 1.82 16.22
C VAL A 98 -2.24 1.92 15.04
N CYS A 99 -1.04 1.36 15.17
CA CYS A 99 -0.09 1.17 14.09
C CYS A 99 -0.30 -0.22 13.50
N LEU A 100 -0.76 -0.30 12.26
CA LEU A 100 -0.94 -1.55 11.55
C LEU A 100 0.32 -1.92 10.77
N ASP A 101 0.77 -3.16 10.92
CA ASP A 101 1.77 -3.80 10.07
C ASP A 101 1.04 -4.76 9.13
N GLN A 102 1.28 -4.67 7.82
CA GLN A 102 0.69 -5.59 6.84
C GLN A 102 1.69 -6.70 6.49
N GLU A 103 1.24 -7.96 6.57
CA GLU A 103 2.06 -9.09 6.16
C GLU A 103 2.33 -9.05 4.66
N LYS A 104 3.59 -8.84 4.27
CA LYS A 104 4.02 -8.87 2.87
C LYS A 104 3.11 -8.02 1.98
N ALA A 105 2.86 -6.77 2.37
CA ALA A 105 1.83 -5.91 1.78
C ALA A 105 1.88 -5.87 0.24
N PHE A 106 3.08 -5.76 -0.33
CA PHE A 106 3.29 -5.77 -1.78
C PHE A 106 2.94 -7.11 -2.44
N ASP A 107 3.27 -8.25 -1.83
CA ASP A 107 3.14 -9.58 -2.42
C ASP A 107 1.68 -10.09 -2.41
N ARG A 108 0.83 -9.51 -1.55
CA ARG A 108 -0.54 -9.96 -1.31
C ARG A 108 -1.61 -9.25 -2.13
N VAL A 109 -1.26 -8.17 -2.84
CA VAL A 109 -2.23 -7.38 -3.62
C VAL A 109 -2.87 -8.26 -4.70
N SER A 110 -4.17 -8.50 -4.62
CA SER A 110 -4.90 -9.16 -5.71
C SER A 110 -4.89 -8.29 -6.97
N HIS A 111 -4.51 -8.87 -8.11
CA HIS A 111 -4.51 -8.16 -9.41
C HIS A 111 -5.92 -7.79 -9.85
N GLU A 112 -6.88 -8.68 -9.66
CA GLU A 112 -8.31 -8.44 -9.95
C GLU A 112 -8.85 -7.29 -9.09
N PHE A 113 -8.52 -7.28 -7.80
CA PHE A 113 -8.91 -6.19 -6.91
C PHE A 113 -8.27 -4.87 -7.34
N MET A 114 -6.97 -4.87 -7.62
CA MET A 114 -6.25 -3.70 -8.11
C MET A 114 -6.89 -3.14 -9.39
N GLU A 115 -7.23 -3.98 -10.37
CA GLU A 115 -7.90 -3.53 -11.60
C GLU A 115 -9.24 -2.84 -11.29
N ARG A 116 -10.08 -3.45 -10.43
CA ARG A 116 -11.35 -2.84 -10.00
C ARG A 116 -11.15 -1.52 -9.28
N VAL A 117 -10.13 -1.39 -8.44
CA VAL A 117 -9.80 -0.12 -7.76
C VAL A 117 -9.46 0.96 -8.78
N LEU A 118 -8.59 0.67 -9.75
CA LEU A 118 -8.17 1.64 -10.77
C LEU A 118 -9.36 2.10 -11.62
N GLN A 119 -10.25 1.18 -11.99
CA GLN A 119 -11.50 1.48 -12.68
C GLN A 119 -12.44 2.34 -11.81
N GLY A 120 -12.63 1.98 -10.54
CA GLY A 120 -13.51 2.68 -9.60
C GLY A 120 -13.03 4.11 -9.26
N ILE A 121 -11.72 4.35 -9.27
CA ILE A 121 -11.13 5.69 -9.13
C ILE A 121 -11.40 6.56 -10.38
N GLY A 122 -11.75 5.94 -11.51
CA GLY A 122 -11.98 6.63 -12.76
C GLY A 122 -10.72 6.92 -13.56
N LEU A 123 -9.66 6.12 -13.40
CA LEU A 123 -8.52 6.18 -14.33
C LEU A 123 -8.99 5.73 -15.72
N GLY A 124 -8.51 6.43 -16.75
CA GLY A 124 -8.94 6.17 -18.12
C GLY A 124 -8.71 4.72 -18.55
N GLU A 125 -9.65 4.16 -19.32
CA GLU A 125 -9.66 2.74 -19.72
C GLU A 125 -8.33 2.28 -20.34
N ARG A 126 -7.70 3.13 -21.16
CA ARG A 126 -6.38 2.84 -21.74
C ARG A 126 -5.31 2.62 -20.67
N PHE A 127 -5.28 3.45 -19.63
CA PHE A 127 -4.32 3.31 -18.53
C PHE A 127 -4.57 2.00 -17.77
N CYS A 128 -5.82 1.72 -17.43
CA CYS A 128 -6.22 0.47 -16.77
C CYS A 128 -5.85 -0.76 -17.61
N ASN A 129 -6.06 -0.71 -18.93
CA ASN A 129 -5.68 -1.79 -19.83
C ASN A 129 -4.16 -2.00 -19.86
N TYR A 130 -3.34 -0.93 -19.92
CA TYR A 130 -1.89 -1.06 -19.82
C TYR A 130 -1.46 -1.70 -18.50
N VAL A 131 -2.06 -1.29 -17.37
CA VAL A 131 -1.76 -1.92 -16.07
C VAL A 131 -2.15 -3.40 -16.11
N ARG A 132 -3.34 -3.76 -16.59
CA ARG A 132 -3.77 -5.15 -16.72
C ARG A 132 -2.76 -5.97 -17.54
N ILE A 133 -2.38 -5.50 -18.72
CA ILE A 133 -1.42 -6.17 -19.60
C ILE A 133 -0.05 -6.33 -18.90
N MET A 134 0.40 -5.31 -18.16
CA MET A 134 1.64 -5.38 -17.38
C MET A 134 1.57 -6.36 -16.20
N TYR A 135 0.38 -6.77 -15.76
CA TYR A 135 0.18 -7.68 -14.63
C TYR A 135 -0.41 -9.05 -15.01
N THR A 136 -0.59 -9.32 -16.30
CA THR A 136 -1.11 -10.60 -16.82
C THR A 136 0.05 -11.51 -17.23
N ASP A 137 -0.10 -12.83 -17.01
CA ASP A 137 0.83 -13.89 -17.42
C ASP A 137 2.31 -13.65 -17.05
N ILE A 138 2.53 -13.08 -15.86
CA ILE A 138 3.86 -12.84 -15.32
C ILE A 138 4.49 -14.18 -14.94
N LEU A 139 5.70 -14.42 -15.44
CA LEU A 139 6.53 -15.55 -15.04
C LEU A 139 7.76 -15.05 -14.28
N SER A 140 8.04 -15.68 -13.14
CA SER A 140 9.20 -15.36 -12.32
C SER A 140 10.08 -16.58 -12.16
N SER A 141 11.39 -16.37 -12.10
CA SER A 141 12.37 -17.40 -11.74
C SER A 141 13.25 -16.88 -10.62
N VAL A 142 13.65 -17.74 -9.68
CA VAL A 142 14.61 -17.36 -8.64
C VAL A 142 16.03 -17.58 -9.18
N MET A 143 16.90 -16.60 -8.95
CA MET A 143 18.33 -16.69 -9.25
C MET A 143 19.12 -16.89 -7.96
N VAL A 144 19.79 -18.03 -7.84
CA VAL A 144 20.60 -18.40 -6.66
C VAL A 144 21.99 -18.80 -7.13
N ASN A 145 23.01 -18.06 -6.70
CA ASN A 145 24.42 -18.34 -7.01
C ASN A 145 24.71 -18.53 -8.52
N GLY A 146 24.07 -17.74 -9.38
CA GLY A 146 24.20 -17.83 -10.84
C GLY A 146 23.32 -18.88 -11.52
N TRP A 147 22.59 -19.70 -10.76
CA TRP A 147 21.64 -20.68 -11.28
C TRP A 147 20.21 -20.12 -11.27
N LYS A 148 19.48 -20.32 -12.36
CA LYS A 148 18.07 -19.91 -12.52
C LYS A 148 17.18 -21.13 -12.31
N THR A 149 16.13 -21.00 -11.49
CA THR A 149 15.11 -22.03 -11.34
C THR A 149 14.17 -22.07 -12.55
N ASP A 150 13.38 -23.13 -12.66
CA ASP A 150 12.24 -23.15 -13.57
C ASP A 150 11.30 -21.96 -13.30
N PRO A 151 10.70 -21.37 -14.35
CA PRO A 151 9.77 -20.26 -14.20
C PRO A 151 8.45 -20.72 -13.56
N PHE A 152 7.89 -19.87 -12.70
CA PHE A 152 6.60 -20.07 -12.08
C PHE A 152 5.71 -18.83 -12.24
N PRO A 153 4.38 -19.00 -12.32
CA PRO A 153 3.46 -17.88 -12.51
C PRO A 153 3.30 -17.03 -11.25
N ILE A 154 3.28 -15.71 -11.41
CA ILE A 154 2.93 -14.76 -10.35
C ILE A 154 1.45 -14.42 -10.46
N ARG A 155 0.68 -14.78 -9.43
CA ARG A 155 -0.79 -14.59 -9.40
C ARG A 155 -1.27 -13.48 -8.48
N SER A 156 -0.39 -12.95 -7.65
CA SER A 156 -0.68 -11.86 -6.74
C SER A 156 0.55 -11.01 -6.49
N GLY A 157 0.30 -9.80 -6.03
CA GLY A 157 1.29 -8.86 -5.58
C GLY A 157 1.78 -7.95 -6.69
N VAL A 158 2.37 -6.83 -6.27
CA VAL A 158 3.02 -5.90 -7.17
C VAL A 158 4.52 -6.20 -7.25
N ARG A 159 5.11 -6.07 -8.44
CA ARG A 159 6.51 -6.50 -8.67
C ARG A 159 7.48 -5.64 -7.86
N GLN A 160 8.29 -6.25 -6.99
CA GLN A 160 9.22 -5.52 -6.13
C GLN A 160 10.45 -5.08 -6.96
N GLY A 161 10.56 -3.77 -7.24
CA GLY A 161 11.57 -3.22 -8.15
C GLY A 161 11.00 -2.63 -9.45
N CYS A 162 9.70 -2.82 -9.70
CA CYS A 162 8.98 -2.09 -10.74
C CYS A 162 8.69 -0.65 -10.27
N LEU A 163 8.91 0.32 -11.16
CA LEU A 163 8.70 1.74 -10.87
C LEU A 163 7.23 2.10 -10.64
N LEU A 164 6.31 1.37 -11.28
CA LEU A 164 4.87 1.61 -11.21
C LEU A 164 4.22 0.98 -9.96
N SER A 165 4.77 -0.14 -9.46
CA SER A 165 4.24 -0.89 -8.32
C SER A 165 3.98 -0.04 -7.07
N PRO A 166 4.89 0.86 -6.64
CA PRO A 166 4.62 1.73 -5.49
C PRO A 166 3.38 2.61 -5.66
N SER A 167 3.21 3.23 -6.84
CA SER A 167 2.07 4.12 -7.09
C SER A 167 0.76 3.33 -7.13
N LEU A 168 0.75 2.14 -7.73
CA LEU A 168 -0.42 1.27 -7.71
C LEU A 168 -0.78 0.81 -6.30
N PHE A 169 0.22 0.46 -5.49
CA PHE A 169 0.00 0.10 -4.08
C PHE A 169 -0.62 1.25 -3.29
N VAL A 170 -0.12 2.49 -3.47
CA VAL A 170 -0.71 3.69 -2.84
C VAL A 170 -2.19 3.85 -3.21
N LEU A 171 -2.56 3.64 -4.48
CA LEU A 171 -3.97 3.72 -4.89
C LEU A 171 -4.83 2.59 -4.29
N VAL A 172 -4.28 1.39 -4.14
CA VAL A 172 -4.98 0.25 -3.53
C VAL A 172 -5.24 0.49 -2.04
N ILE A 173 -4.23 0.95 -1.29
CA ILE A 173 -4.38 1.20 0.15
C ILE A 173 -5.20 2.47 0.43
N GLU A 174 -5.26 3.42 -0.52
CA GLU A 174 -6.13 4.59 -0.43
C GLU A 174 -7.60 4.19 -0.28
N LEU A 175 -8.03 3.07 -0.87
CA LEU A 175 -9.40 2.58 -0.71
C LEU A 175 -9.70 2.14 0.74
N LEU A 176 -8.73 1.53 1.45
CA LEU A 176 -8.88 1.24 2.88
C LEU A 176 -9.01 2.54 3.68
N ALA A 177 -8.15 3.51 3.40
CA ALA A 177 -8.18 4.81 4.08
C ALA A 177 -9.52 5.51 3.85
N GLU A 178 -10.03 5.49 2.62
CA GLU A 178 -11.32 6.07 2.27
C GLU A 178 -12.49 5.34 2.95
N TYR A 179 -12.44 4.01 3.01
CA TYR A 179 -13.43 3.21 3.72
C TYR A 179 -13.49 3.57 5.21
N ILE A 180 -12.33 3.75 5.84
CA ILE A 180 -12.22 4.18 7.24
C ILE A 180 -12.75 5.62 7.41
N ARG A 181 -12.36 6.54 6.53
CA ARG A 181 -12.78 7.95 6.61
C ARG A 181 -14.30 8.10 6.53
N LYS A 182 -14.92 7.41 5.58
CA LYS A 182 -16.38 7.47 5.33
C LYS A 182 -17.21 6.67 6.33
N ASN A 183 -16.62 5.76 7.10
CA ASN A 183 -17.37 4.97 8.08
C ASN A 183 -17.79 5.84 9.29
N PRO A 184 -19.10 6.03 9.55
CA PRO A 184 -19.58 6.87 10.65
C PRO A 184 -19.37 6.22 12.03
N ASN A 185 -19.20 4.89 12.08
CA ASN A 185 -18.96 4.14 13.32
C ASN A 185 -17.51 4.25 13.79
N ILE A 186 -16.60 4.73 12.94
CA ILE A 186 -15.21 5.01 13.29
C ILE A 186 -15.09 6.51 13.55
N ARG A 187 -14.97 6.91 14.81
CA ARG A 187 -14.71 8.30 15.21
C ARG A 187 -13.23 8.53 15.39
N GLY A 188 -12.67 9.56 14.75
CA GLY A 188 -11.27 9.95 14.88
C GLY A 188 -11.02 10.94 16.01
N ILE A 189 -9.87 11.63 15.96
CA ILE A 189 -9.54 12.75 16.85
C ILE A 189 -10.06 14.04 16.21
N PRO A 190 -10.89 14.84 16.92
CA PRO A 190 -11.36 16.11 16.38
C PRO A 190 -10.20 17.08 16.18
N THR A 191 -10.25 17.83 15.09
CA THR A 191 -9.26 18.86 14.80
C THR A 191 -9.50 20.08 15.70
N PRO A 192 -8.45 20.72 16.25
CA PRO A 192 -8.63 21.95 17.02
C PRO A 192 -9.39 23.02 16.24
N GLY A 193 -10.48 23.55 16.81
CA GLY A 193 -11.30 24.59 16.20
C GLY A 193 -12.33 24.12 15.16
N ASP A 194 -12.29 22.85 14.74
CA ASP A 194 -13.29 22.26 13.84
C ASP A 194 -13.60 20.81 14.22
N ALA A 195 -14.62 20.63 15.05
CA ALA A 195 -15.05 19.31 15.53
C ALA A 195 -15.67 18.43 14.43
N LYS A 196 -15.95 18.96 13.23
CA LYS A 196 -16.45 18.17 12.10
C LYS A 196 -15.32 17.48 11.34
N LYS A 197 -14.09 17.98 11.46
CA LYS A 197 -12.90 17.37 10.87
C LYS A 197 -12.21 16.48 11.87
N GLU A 198 -11.98 15.23 11.48
CA GLU A 198 -11.36 14.23 12.33
C GLU A 198 -10.11 13.66 11.66
N VAL A 199 -9.06 13.50 12.46
CA VAL A 199 -7.89 12.69 12.08
C VAL A 199 -8.22 11.24 12.42
N LYS A 200 -8.41 10.41 11.39
CA LYS A 200 -8.72 8.98 11.52
C LYS A 200 -7.58 8.07 11.07
N CYS A 201 -6.87 8.45 10.02
CA CYS A 201 -5.79 7.68 9.44
C CYS A 201 -4.69 8.60 8.95
N ILE A 202 -3.46 8.10 9.00
CA ILE A 202 -2.25 8.69 8.40
C ILE A 202 -1.47 7.54 7.80
N LEU A 203 -1.17 7.65 6.52
CA LEU A 203 -0.54 6.57 5.77
C LEU A 203 0.80 7.03 5.20
N TYR A 204 1.75 6.10 5.23
CA TYR A 204 2.98 6.19 4.47
C TYR A 204 3.24 4.84 3.82
N MET A 205 2.71 4.65 2.61
CA MET A 205 2.79 3.36 1.91
C MET A 205 2.09 2.25 2.71
N ASP A 206 2.81 1.22 3.16
CA ASP A 206 2.30 0.12 3.96
C ASP A 206 2.24 0.42 5.47
N ASP A 207 2.91 1.48 5.93
CA ASP A 207 2.81 1.98 7.30
C ASP A 207 1.49 2.74 7.48
N VAL A 208 0.56 2.16 8.22
CA VAL A 208 -0.78 2.73 8.47
C VAL A 208 -0.92 3.04 9.95
N THR A 209 -1.03 4.33 10.28
CA THR A 209 -1.32 4.81 11.63
C THR A 209 -2.78 5.26 11.69
N LEU A 210 -3.54 4.71 12.62
CA LEU A 210 -4.96 4.99 12.78
C LEU A 210 -5.22 5.58 14.16
N PHE A 211 -6.17 6.51 14.21
CA PHE A 211 -6.64 7.12 15.44
C PHE A 211 -8.13 6.90 15.58
N CYS A 212 -8.56 6.53 16.78
CA CYS A 212 -9.98 6.45 17.07
C CYS A 212 -10.33 6.80 18.51
N THR A 213 -11.57 7.24 18.72
CA THR A 213 -12.13 7.58 20.04
C THR A 213 -13.23 6.58 20.41
N GLY A 214 -13.12 6.00 21.61
CA GLY A 214 -14.08 5.02 22.15
C GLY A 214 -13.92 3.58 21.64
N GLY A 215 -14.33 2.61 22.47
CA GLY A 215 -14.13 1.17 22.18
C GLY A 215 -14.90 0.66 20.95
N LYS A 216 -16.09 1.18 20.66
CA LYS A 216 -16.87 0.80 19.47
C LYS A 216 -16.17 1.19 18.16
N SER A 217 -15.43 2.30 18.16
CA SER A 217 -14.65 2.74 17.00
C SER A 217 -13.48 1.80 16.72
N VAL A 218 -12.81 1.31 17.77
CA VAL A 218 -11.73 0.30 17.63
C VAL A 218 -12.26 -0.97 16.98
N GLN A 219 -13.41 -1.47 17.45
CA GLN A 219 -14.03 -2.66 16.88
C GLN A 219 -14.39 -2.45 15.40
N SER A 220 -15.05 -1.33 15.08
CA SER A 220 -15.44 -0.99 13.71
C SER A 220 -14.23 -0.84 12.78
N LEU A 221 -13.10 -0.39 13.30
CA LEU A 221 -11.84 -0.25 12.58
C LEU A 221 -11.22 -1.61 12.27
N VAL A 222 -11.21 -2.53 13.24
CA VAL A 222 -10.77 -3.92 13.03
C VAL A 222 -11.66 -4.62 12.00
N GLU A 223 -12.98 -4.44 12.08
CA GLU A 223 -13.94 -4.95 11.10
C GLU A 223 -13.66 -4.39 9.70
N ALA A 224 -13.44 -3.08 9.56
CA ALA A 224 -13.12 -2.45 8.28
C ALA A 224 -11.83 -3.03 7.66
N CYS A 225 -10.80 -3.28 8.48
CA CYS A 225 -9.57 -3.88 8.00
C CYS A 225 -9.75 -5.35 7.60
N ASN A 226 -10.56 -6.11 8.34
CA ASN A 226 -10.89 -7.50 8.00
C ASN A 226 -11.68 -7.59 6.70
N ASP A 227 -12.65 -6.71 6.50
CA ASP A 227 -13.43 -6.65 5.26
C ASP A 227 -12.57 -6.27 4.06
N PHE A 228 -11.69 -5.27 4.23
CA PHE A 228 -10.70 -4.94 3.22
C PHE A 228 -9.78 -6.13 2.91
N GLY A 229 -9.33 -6.87 3.92
CA GLY A 229 -8.51 -8.07 3.74
C GLY A 229 -9.21 -9.17 2.93
N LYS A 230 -10.51 -9.40 3.14
CA LYS A 230 -11.32 -10.37 2.39
C LYS A 230 -11.37 -10.08 0.89
N VAL A 231 -11.44 -8.81 0.51
CA VAL A 231 -11.58 -8.41 -0.90
C VAL A 231 -10.25 -8.13 -1.60
N SER A 232 -9.25 -7.64 -0.87
CA SER A 232 -7.95 -7.23 -1.43
C SER A 232 -6.89 -8.33 -1.40
N GLY A 233 -7.06 -9.33 -0.52
CA GLY A 233 -6.03 -10.32 -0.19
C GLY A 233 -5.02 -9.83 0.87
N ALA A 234 -5.11 -8.56 1.29
CA ALA A 234 -4.28 -8.00 2.35
C ALA A 234 -4.48 -8.75 3.66
N LYS A 235 -3.42 -8.83 4.46
CA LYS A 235 -3.45 -9.49 5.76
C LYS A 235 -2.70 -8.64 6.78
N ILE A 236 -3.34 -8.37 7.91
CA ILE A 236 -2.70 -7.69 9.03
C ILE A 236 -1.77 -8.67 9.75
N ASN A 237 -0.59 -8.18 10.10
CA ASN A 237 0.36 -8.86 10.96
C ASN A 237 0.09 -8.46 12.42
N VAL A 238 -0.67 -9.29 13.12
CA VAL A 238 -1.11 -8.99 14.50
C VAL A 238 0.09 -8.88 15.45
N ASP A 239 1.11 -9.72 15.28
CA ASP A 239 2.29 -9.76 16.15
C ASP A 239 3.17 -8.52 16.04
N LYS A 240 3.10 -7.81 14.91
CA LYS A 240 3.86 -6.57 14.68
C LYS A 240 3.02 -5.31 14.79
N SER A 241 1.70 -5.43 14.69
CA SER A 241 0.79 -4.31 14.89
C SER A 241 0.80 -3.90 16.36
N GLN A 242 0.71 -2.60 16.62
CA GLN A 242 0.80 -2.05 17.97
C GLN A 242 -0.37 -1.11 18.22
N ALA A 243 -0.85 -1.08 19.46
CA ALA A 243 -1.87 -0.14 19.89
C ALA A 243 -1.44 0.55 21.17
N LYS A 244 -1.68 1.86 21.26
CA LYS A 244 -1.47 2.67 22.46
C LYS A 244 -2.78 3.35 22.82
N LEU A 245 -3.20 3.16 24.07
CA LEU A 245 -4.38 3.81 24.64
C LEU A 245 -3.97 5.10 25.35
N PHE A 246 -4.86 6.09 25.30
CA PHE A 246 -4.71 7.40 25.91
C PHE A 246 -5.99 7.77 26.67
N GLY A 247 -5.84 8.68 27.64
CA GLY A 247 -6.92 9.15 28.50
C GLY A 247 -7.22 8.23 29.70
N PRO A 248 -8.23 8.58 30.51
CA PRO A 248 -8.63 7.85 31.71
C PRO A 248 -9.49 6.60 31.42
#